data_AF-A0A427B9F8-F1
#
_entry.id   AF-A0A427B9F8-F1
#
_cell.length_a   1.000
_cell.length_b   1.000
_cell.length_c   1.000
_cell.angle_alpha   90.00
_cell.angle_beta   90.00
_cell.angle_gamma   90.00
#
_symmetry.space_group_name_H-M   'P 1'
#
loop_
_entity.id
_entity.type
_entity.pdbx_description
1 polymer ?
#
loop_
_entity_poly.entity_id
_entity_poly.type
_entity_poly.pdbx_seq_one_letter_code
_entity_poly.pdbx_strand_id
1 'polypeptide(L)'
;MYYVNFISSPEGYFHTVICNSDEFRNTSISHDLHYISWDNPPKQHPLYLSTSDFNKMVKSGMPFARKFAKGDPVLDKIDRELLGRSKGEFTPGGWCNQGSDEAERCSSRGDDSKFLPGPGAERLQQLMKKLMSQEFRNGSCSSLQYDQTKRGWITS
;
A
#
# COMPACT_ATOMS: atom_id res chain seq x y z
N MET A 1 -3.67 -10.62 28.55
CA MET A 1 -3.82 -10.08 27.18
C MET A 1 -3.88 -8.55 27.28
N TYR A 2 -2.80 -7.82 26.99
CA TYR A 2 -2.69 -6.36 27.26
C TYR A 2 -3.53 -5.49 26.30
N TYR A 3 -3.60 -5.86 25.02
CA TYR A 3 -4.27 -5.07 23.99
C TYR A 3 -5.79 -5.28 23.88
N VAL A 4 -6.42 -6.09 24.74
CA VAL A 4 -7.88 -6.36 24.64
C VAL A 4 -8.74 -5.19 25.10
N ASN A 5 -8.20 -4.32 25.96
CA ASN A 5 -8.91 -3.15 26.52
C ASN A 5 -8.22 -1.83 26.16
N PHE A 6 -7.46 -1.82 25.06
CA PHE A 6 -6.77 -0.63 24.58
C PHE A 6 -7.60 0.05 23.48
N ILE A 7 -7.69 1.37 23.48
CA ILE A 7 -8.36 2.10 22.39
C ILE A 7 -7.49 2.00 21.14
N SER A 8 -8.09 1.66 19.99
CA SER A 8 -7.36 1.47 18.73
C SER A 8 -6.24 0.40 18.82
N SER A 9 -6.50 -0.72 19.49
CA SER A 9 -5.54 -1.83 19.62
C SER A 9 -4.77 -2.20 18.34
N PRO A 10 -5.39 -2.26 17.15
CA PRO A 10 -4.68 -2.59 15.91
C PRO A 10 -3.57 -1.59 15.53
N GLU A 11 -3.66 -0.33 15.96
CA GLU A 11 -2.67 0.70 15.64
C GLU A 11 -1.33 0.49 16.38
N GLY A 12 -1.35 -0.17 17.54
CA GLY A 12 -0.15 -0.45 18.33
C GLY A 12 0.27 -1.92 18.35
N TYR A 13 -0.69 -2.85 18.36
CA TYR A 13 -0.43 -4.27 18.63
C TYR A 13 0.60 -4.89 17.69
N PHE A 14 0.39 -4.76 16.38
CA PHE A 14 1.26 -5.41 15.38
C PHE A 14 2.67 -4.81 15.37
N HIS A 15 2.79 -3.49 15.49
CA HIS A 15 4.08 -2.82 15.60
C HIS A 15 4.87 -3.33 16.81
N THR A 16 4.22 -3.41 17.97
CA THR A 16 4.86 -3.90 19.20
C THR A 16 5.29 -5.35 19.08
N VAL A 17 4.44 -6.24 18.55
CA VAL A 17 4.77 -7.67 18.41
C VAL A 17 5.90 -7.87 17.39
N ILE A 18 5.84 -7.23 16.22
CA ILE A 18 6.85 -7.38 15.17
C ILE A 18 8.21 -6.86 15.63
N CYS A 19 8.26 -5.71 16.31
CA CYS A 19 9.53 -5.16 16.79
C CYS A 19 10.16 -5.96 17.93
N ASN A 20 9.36 -6.69 18.74
CA ASN A 20 9.85 -7.48 19.87
C ASN A 20 9.98 -8.98 19.55
N SER A 21 9.81 -9.37 18.30
CA SER A 21 10.05 -10.75 17.85
C SER A 21 11.41 -10.85 17.18
N ASP A 22 12.25 -11.77 17.67
CA ASP A 22 13.58 -12.06 17.11
C ASP A 22 13.50 -12.44 15.63
N GLU A 23 12.44 -13.15 15.25
CA GLU A 23 12.20 -13.61 13.88
C GLU A 23 11.90 -12.45 12.92
N PHE A 24 11.14 -11.44 13.35
CA PHE A 24 10.58 -10.42 12.45
C PHE A 24 11.21 -9.03 12.56
N ARG A 25 11.93 -8.72 13.66
CA ARG A 25 12.43 -7.36 13.88
C ARG A 25 13.32 -6.86 12.72
N ASN A 26 14.13 -7.76 12.16
CA ASN A 26 15.12 -7.46 11.11
C ASN A 26 14.53 -7.46 9.69
N THR A 27 13.28 -7.93 9.53
CA THR A 27 12.57 -7.94 8.25
C THR A 27 11.47 -6.88 8.18
N SER A 28 11.28 -6.11 9.25
CA SER A 28 10.28 -5.05 9.31
C SER A 28 10.64 -3.89 8.37
N ILE A 29 9.63 -3.33 7.71
CA ILE A 29 9.73 -2.12 6.88
C ILE A 29 8.75 -1.11 7.43
N SER A 30 9.22 0.10 7.77
CA SER A 30 8.39 1.16 8.36
C SER A 30 7.54 1.88 7.29
N HIS A 31 6.70 1.12 6.60
CA HIS A 31 5.83 1.62 5.52
C HIS A 31 4.64 0.69 5.30
N ASP A 32 3.42 1.23 5.24
CA ASP A 32 2.17 0.45 5.14
C ASP A 32 1.62 0.29 3.70
N LEU A 33 2.30 0.89 2.72
CA LEU A 33 1.96 0.85 1.29
C LEU A 33 0.65 1.57 0.92
N HIS A 34 0.12 2.41 1.80
CA HIS A 34 -1.09 3.18 1.53
C HIS A 34 -0.78 4.66 1.29
N TYR A 35 -1.38 5.23 0.25
CA TYR A 35 -1.46 6.68 0.11
C TYR A 35 -2.59 7.20 1.01
N ILE A 36 -2.21 7.97 2.04
CA ILE A 36 -3.15 8.57 2.98
C ILE A 36 -2.81 10.06 3.11
N SER A 37 -3.82 10.90 2.90
CA SER A 37 -3.69 12.35 3.10
C SER A 37 -4.19 12.73 4.49
N TRP A 38 -3.41 13.52 5.20
CA TRP A 38 -3.71 13.98 6.55
C TRP A 38 -3.68 15.50 6.62
N ASP A 39 -4.48 16.06 7.53
CA ASP A 39 -4.28 17.43 8.02
C ASP A 39 -2.88 17.57 8.65
N ASN A 40 -2.37 18.79 8.75
CA ASN A 40 -1.18 19.10 9.55
C ASN A 40 -1.52 20.15 10.63
N PRO A 41 -1.61 19.77 11.91
CA PRO A 41 -1.32 18.45 12.49
C PRO A 41 -2.40 17.38 12.14
N PRO A 42 -2.06 16.09 12.15
CA PRO A 42 -3.01 15.02 11.86
C PRO A 42 -4.18 14.98 12.86
N LYS A 43 -5.40 14.85 12.36
CA LYS A 43 -6.61 14.60 13.16
C LYS A 43 -6.85 13.09 13.31
N GLN A 44 -7.94 12.69 13.99
CA GLN A 44 -8.29 11.27 14.18
C GLN A 44 -8.58 10.52 12.86
N HIS A 45 -9.08 11.21 11.84
CA HIS A 45 -9.43 10.59 10.56
C HIS A 45 -8.73 11.28 9.40
N PRO A 46 -8.24 10.52 8.40
CA PRO A 46 -7.59 11.09 7.23
C PRO A 46 -8.58 11.88 6.38
N LEU A 47 -8.05 12.74 5.51
CA LEU A 47 -8.82 13.52 4.56
C LEU A 47 -9.46 12.61 3.50
N TYR A 48 -10.54 13.10 2.90
CA TYR A 48 -11.10 12.47 1.70
C TYR A 48 -10.24 12.83 0.49
N LEU A 49 -9.84 11.80 -0.26
CA LEU A 49 -9.10 11.95 -1.50
C LEU A 49 -10.07 12.28 -2.63
N SER A 50 -9.68 13.22 -3.49
CA SER A 50 -10.47 13.64 -4.65
C SER A 50 -9.62 13.64 -5.94
N THR A 51 -10.20 14.09 -7.05
CA THR A 51 -9.51 14.20 -8.34
C THR A 51 -8.26 15.08 -8.29
N SER A 52 -8.16 16.04 -7.36
CA SER A 52 -6.95 16.86 -7.17
C SER A 52 -5.76 16.06 -6.64
N ASP A 53 -6.00 14.96 -5.93
CA ASP A 53 -4.97 14.12 -5.33
C ASP A 53 -4.48 13.02 -6.28
N PHE A 54 -5.21 12.78 -7.37
CA PHE A 54 -4.96 11.67 -8.30
C PHE A 54 -3.49 11.57 -8.75
N ASN A 55 -2.91 12.68 -9.22
CA ASN A 55 -1.53 12.68 -9.69
C ASN A 55 -0.54 12.37 -8.56
N LYS A 56 -0.81 12.82 -7.34
CA LYS A 56 0.03 12.51 -6.17
C LYS A 56 -0.08 11.05 -5.78
N MET A 57 -1.30 10.48 -5.81
CA MET A 57 -1.55 9.06 -5.59
C MET A 57 -0.76 8.21 -6.58
N VAL A 58 -0.89 8.47 -7.88
CA VAL A 58 -0.20 7.71 -8.92
C VAL A 58 1.32 7.84 -8.79
N LYS A 59 1.83 9.06 -8.57
CA LYS A 59 3.27 9.31 -8.44
C LYS A 59 3.87 8.69 -7.17
N SER A 60 3.09 8.45 -6.13
CA SER A 60 3.58 7.81 -4.89
C SER A 60 4.05 6.37 -5.11
N GLY A 61 3.54 5.70 -6.16
CA GLY A 61 3.81 4.28 -6.43
C GLY A 61 3.15 3.31 -5.45
N MET A 62 2.35 3.82 -4.51
CA MET A 62 1.61 3.01 -3.54
C MET A 62 0.47 2.25 -4.24
N PRO A 63 0.29 0.96 -3.96
CA PRO A 63 -0.75 0.14 -4.57
C PRO A 63 -2.15 0.43 -4.01
N PHE A 64 -2.23 1.01 -2.81
CA PHE A 64 -3.50 1.29 -2.12
C PHE A 64 -3.59 2.77 -1.73
N ALA A 65 -4.82 3.26 -1.55
CA ALA A 65 -5.09 4.61 -1.11
C ALA A 65 -6.38 4.68 -0.28
N ARG A 66 -6.46 5.61 0.68
CA ARG A 66 -7.68 5.88 1.46
C ARG A 66 -7.71 7.30 2.03
N LYS A 67 -8.87 7.88 2.34
CA LYS A 67 -10.24 7.36 2.14
C LYS A 67 -10.94 8.10 1.00
N PHE A 68 -11.85 7.44 0.31
CA PHE A 68 -12.64 8.04 -0.77
C PHE A 68 -14.06 8.33 -0.30
N ALA A 69 -14.62 9.46 -0.73
CA ALA A 69 -16.03 9.72 -0.49
C ALA A 69 -16.86 8.85 -1.43
N LYS A 70 -18.05 8.43 -0.97
CA LYS A 70 -18.96 7.64 -1.81
C LYS A 70 -19.36 8.48 -3.02
N GLY A 71 -19.15 7.94 -4.23
CA GLY A 71 -19.49 8.60 -5.48
C GLY A 71 -18.55 9.74 -5.88
N ASP A 72 -17.36 9.84 -5.27
CA ASP A 72 -16.36 10.80 -5.72
C ASP A 72 -15.86 10.45 -7.12
N PRO A 73 -15.79 11.42 -8.06
CA PRO A 73 -15.37 11.18 -9.45
C PRO A 73 -13.92 10.68 -9.58
N VAL A 74 -13.10 10.76 -8.53
CA VAL A 74 -11.75 10.17 -8.54
C VAL A 74 -11.79 8.65 -8.71
N LEU A 75 -12.85 7.98 -8.25
CA LEU A 75 -12.99 6.53 -8.40
C LEU A 75 -13.18 6.14 -9.88
N ASP A 76 -14.03 6.87 -10.61
CA ASP A 76 -14.19 6.69 -12.05
C ASP A 76 -12.89 7.00 -12.81
N LYS A 77 -12.13 8.00 -12.32
CA LYS A 77 -10.82 8.33 -12.88
C LYS A 77 -9.80 7.20 -12.68
N ILE A 78 -9.77 6.58 -11.50
CA ILE A 78 -8.91 5.42 -11.20
C ILE A 78 -9.29 4.23 -12.10
N ASP A 79 -10.58 3.94 -12.22
CA ASP A 79 -11.10 2.85 -13.05
C ASP A 79 -10.67 3.01 -14.50
N ARG A 80 -10.84 4.20 -15.07
CA ARG A 80 -10.49 4.48 -16.47
C ARG A 80 -8.98 4.52 -16.69
N GLU A 81 -8.24 5.27 -15.88
CA GLU A 81 -6.83 5.61 -16.19
C GLU A 81 -5.82 4.59 -15.65
N LEU A 82 -6.15 3.89 -14.55
CA LEU A 82 -5.23 2.91 -13.94
C LEU A 82 -5.66 1.47 -14.18
N LEU A 83 -6.97 1.22 -14.14
CA LEU A 83 -7.52 -0.13 -14.31
C LEU A 83 -7.98 -0.40 -15.75
N GLY A 84 -8.10 0.64 -16.59
CA GLY A 84 -8.49 0.48 -17.99
C GLY A 84 -9.86 -0.16 -18.16
N ARG A 85 -10.84 0.21 -17.31
CA ARG A 85 -12.21 -0.30 -17.38
C ARG A 85 -13.24 0.83 -17.36
N SER A 86 -14.39 0.57 -17.98
CA SER A 86 -15.56 1.45 -17.90
C SER A 86 -16.53 1.02 -16.81
N LYS A 87 -17.56 1.84 -16.58
CA LYS A 87 -18.61 1.54 -15.59
C LYS A 87 -19.32 0.23 -15.94
N GLY A 88 -19.33 -0.70 -14.99
CA GLY A 88 -19.96 -2.01 -15.15
C GLY A 88 -19.05 -3.08 -15.76
N GLU A 89 -17.83 -2.72 -16.15
CA GLU A 89 -16.84 -3.66 -16.67
C GLU A 89 -15.87 -4.11 -15.59
N PHE A 90 -15.23 -5.25 -15.86
CA PHE A 90 -14.14 -5.79 -15.04
C PHE A 90 -12.79 -5.22 -15.48
N THR A 91 -11.84 -5.13 -14.54
CA THR A 91 -10.45 -4.78 -14.86
C THR A 91 -9.82 -5.86 -15.74
N PRO A 92 -9.37 -5.56 -16.98
CA PRO A 92 -8.62 -6.51 -17.79
C PRO A 92 -7.32 -6.93 -17.10
N GLY A 93 -7.00 -8.22 -17.16
CA GLY A 93 -5.76 -8.79 -16.62
C GLY A 93 -5.17 -9.87 -17.53
N GLY A 94 -4.27 -10.71 -17.01
CA GLY A 94 -3.66 -11.80 -17.78
C GLY A 94 -4.66 -12.80 -18.36
N TRP A 95 -5.81 -12.94 -17.71
CA TRP A 95 -6.94 -13.77 -18.15
C TRP A 95 -7.75 -13.17 -19.31
N CYS A 96 -7.51 -11.92 -19.70
CA CYS A 96 -8.26 -11.24 -20.75
C CYS A 96 -7.45 -11.25 -22.05
N ASN A 97 -7.95 -11.94 -23.07
CA ASN A 97 -7.36 -11.84 -24.41
C ASN A 97 -7.66 -10.44 -24.98
N GLN A 98 -6.63 -9.80 -25.53
CA GLN A 98 -6.80 -8.56 -26.28
C GLN A 98 -7.23 -8.91 -27.70
N GLY A 99 -8.43 -8.47 -28.10
CA GLY A 99 -8.84 -8.46 -29.50
C GLY A 99 -8.17 -7.32 -30.28
N SER A 100 -8.40 -7.28 -31.58
CA SER A 100 -7.87 -6.22 -32.46
C SER A 100 -8.49 -4.86 -32.16
N ASP A 101 -9.77 -4.85 -31.79
CA ASP A 101 -10.54 -3.64 -31.50
C ASP A 101 -10.86 -3.51 -30.01
N GLU A 102 -11.10 -2.28 -29.57
CA GLU A 102 -11.48 -1.97 -28.18
C GLU A 102 -12.78 -2.68 -27.77
N ALA A 103 -13.71 -2.88 -28.72
CA ALA A 103 -14.95 -3.63 -28.52
C ALA A 103 -14.74 -5.15 -28.36
N GLU A 104 -13.60 -5.69 -28.81
CA GLU A 104 -13.24 -7.11 -28.69
C GLU A 104 -12.40 -7.39 -27.43
N ARG A 105 -12.07 -6.34 -26.67
CA ARG A 105 -11.25 -6.44 -25.46
C ARG A 105 -11.95 -7.32 -24.42
N CYS A 106 -11.29 -8.41 -24.05
CA CYS A 106 -11.80 -9.41 -23.11
C CYS A 106 -13.03 -10.21 -23.57
N SER A 107 -13.31 -10.30 -24.88
CA SER A 107 -14.40 -11.12 -25.41
C SER A 107 -14.16 -12.63 -25.25
N SER A 108 -12.91 -13.06 -25.05
CA SER A 108 -12.56 -14.44 -24.71
C SER A 108 -11.59 -14.48 -23.53
N ARG A 109 -11.70 -15.56 -22.73
CA ARG A 109 -10.79 -15.82 -21.61
C ARG A 109 -9.48 -16.38 -22.14
N GLY A 110 -8.38 -15.70 -21.80
CA GLY A 110 -7.02 -16.15 -21.99
C GLY A 110 -6.51 -17.03 -20.86
N ASP A 111 -5.20 -17.22 -20.82
CA ASP A 111 -4.50 -17.99 -19.81
C ASP A 111 -4.30 -17.16 -18.53
N ASP A 112 -5.01 -17.53 -17.46
CA ASP A 112 -4.96 -16.85 -16.17
C ASP A 112 -3.68 -17.11 -15.37
N SER A 113 -2.84 -18.06 -15.82
CA SER A 113 -1.54 -18.34 -15.21
C SER A 113 -0.43 -17.42 -15.73
N LYS A 114 -0.70 -16.60 -16.75
CA LYS A 114 0.26 -15.62 -17.28
C LYS A 114 0.23 -14.33 -16.48
N PHE A 115 1.29 -14.10 -15.71
CA PHE A 115 1.50 -12.87 -14.96
C PHE A 115 2.45 -11.94 -15.72
N LEU A 116 1.90 -10.88 -16.29
CA LEU A 116 2.68 -9.83 -16.96
C LEU A 116 2.66 -8.56 -16.11
N PRO A 117 3.82 -7.94 -15.84
CA PRO A 117 3.86 -6.68 -15.12
C PRO A 117 3.24 -5.58 -15.99
N GLY A 118 2.25 -4.86 -15.44
CA GLY A 118 1.72 -3.64 -16.04
C GLY A 118 2.38 -2.37 -15.47
N PRO A 119 1.98 -1.17 -15.92
CA PRO A 119 2.52 0.09 -15.41
C PRO A 119 2.40 0.26 -13.88
N GLY A 120 1.35 -0.31 -13.28
CA GLY A 120 1.20 -0.34 -11.82
C GLY A 120 2.29 -1.16 -11.12
N ALA A 121 2.67 -2.31 -11.69
CA ALA A 121 3.73 -3.16 -11.16
C ALA A 121 5.10 -2.47 -11.26
N GLU A 122 5.35 -1.71 -12.33
CA GLU A 122 6.58 -0.92 -12.49
C GLU A 122 6.69 0.17 -11.41
N ARG A 123 5.61 0.91 -11.14
CA ARG A 123 5.56 1.91 -10.08
C ARG A 123 5.79 1.28 -8.70
N LEU A 124 5.15 0.14 -8.42
CA LEU A 124 5.37 -0.60 -7.18
C LEU A 124 6.82 -1.10 -7.06
N GLN A 125 7.41 -1.58 -8.15
CA GLN A 125 8.82 -2.02 -8.15
C GLN A 125 9.76 -0.87 -7.77
N GLN A 126 9.52 0.33 -8.31
CA GLN A 126 10.30 1.52 -7.95
C GLN A 126 10.15 1.87 -6.47
N LEU A 127 8.92 1.83 -5.94
CA LEU A 127 8.68 2.01 -4.51
C LEU A 127 9.43 0.96 -3.68
N MET A 128 9.33 -0.32 -4.03
CA MET A 128 10.00 -1.40 -3.29
C MET A 128 11.53 -1.26 -3.32
N LYS A 129 12.13 -0.86 -4.45
CA LYS A 129 13.57 -0.56 -4.51
C LYS A 129 13.97 0.51 -3.49
N LYS A 130 13.14 1.56 -3.33
CA LYS A 130 13.36 2.60 -2.32
C LYS A 130 13.20 2.05 -0.89
N LEU A 131 12.12 1.31 -0.62
CA LEU A 131 11.83 0.77 0.72
C LEU A 131 12.85 -0.27 1.19
N MET A 132 13.49 -0.98 0.26
CA MET A 132 14.54 -1.96 0.55
C MET A 132 15.94 -1.33 0.69
N SER A 133 16.09 -0.03 0.45
CA SER A 133 17.37 0.66 0.61
C SER A 133 17.82 0.70 2.07
N GLN A 134 19.13 0.75 2.31
CA GLN A 134 19.68 0.78 3.67
C GLN A 134 19.23 2.02 4.45
N GLU A 135 19.12 3.17 3.76
CA GLU A 135 18.61 4.42 4.33
C GLU A 135 17.22 4.24 4.94
N PHE A 136 16.32 3.54 4.23
CA PHE A 136 14.96 3.29 4.71
C PHE A 136 14.92 2.24 5.85
N ARG A 137 15.83 1.25 5.81
CA ARG A 137 15.92 0.21 6.84
C ARG A 137 16.40 0.73 8.20
N ASN A 138 17.21 1.79 8.23
CA ASN A 138 17.71 2.37 9.49
C ASN A 138 16.60 2.93 10.41
N GLY A 139 15.40 3.18 9.88
CA GLY A 139 14.21 3.59 10.64
C GLY A 139 13.23 2.46 11.02
N SER A 140 13.62 1.19 10.81
CA SER A 140 12.81 0.01 11.17
C SER A 140 13.10 -0.47 12.60
N CYS A 141 12.42 -1.54 13.06
CA CYS A 141 12.62 -2.10 14.41
C CYS A 141 14.04 -2.64 14.66
N SER A 142 14.88 -2.73 13.62
CA SER A 142 16.24 -3.27 13.71
C SER A 142 17.25 -2.35 14.43
N SER A 143 16.93 -1.07 14.60
CA SER A 143 17.80 -0.08 15.25
C SER A 143 17.59 0.06 16.76
N LEU A 144 16.58 -0.59 17.33
CA LEU A 144 16.21 -0.48 18.75
C LEU A 144 16.16 -1.87 19.39
N GLN A 145 17.17 -2.20 20.19
CA GLN A 145 17.17 -3.41 21.01
C GLN A 145 17.05 -3.04 22.49
N TYR A 146 15.95 -3.44 23.15
CA TYR A 146 15.84 -3.29 24.59
C TYR A 146 16.51 -4.46 25.30
N ASP A 147 17.56 -4.18 26.05
CA ASP A 147 18.19 -5.16 26.93
C ASP A 147 17.41 -5.21 28.24
N GLN A 148 16.63 -6.28 28.41
CA GLN A 148 15.82 -6.49 29.62
C GLN A 148 16.69 -6.65 30.87
N THR A 149 17.92 -7.16 30.75
CA THR A 149 18.82 -7.37 31.89
C THR A 149 19.38 -6.05 32.40
N LYS A 150 19.67 -5.12 31.48
CA LYS A 150 20.19 -3.78 31.81
C LYS A 150 19.09 -2.72 31.94
N ARG A 151 17.85 -3.08 31.63
CA ARG A 151 16.69 -2.18 31.52
C ARG A 151 17.00 -0.93 30.69
N GLY A 152 17.68 -1.13 29.57
CA GLY A 152 18.19 -0.03 28.74
C GLY A 152 18.07 -0.32 27.25
N TRP A 153 17.98 0.74 26.45
CA TRP A 153 18.02 0.64 25.00
C TRP A 153 19.46 0.55 24.52
N ILE A 154 19.73 -0.39 23.63
CA ILE A 154 20.97 -0.54 22.90
C ILE A 154 20.68 -0.12 21.46
N THR A 155 21.47 0.83 20.96
CA THR A 155 21.51 1.17 19.54
C THR A 155 22.49 0.23 18.87
N SER A 156 22.02 -0.50 17.86
CA SER A 156 22.84 -1.33 16.96
C SER A 156 23.76 -0.47 16.10
#